data_AF-A0A1H7XJD7-F1
#
_entry.id   AF-A0A1H7XJD7-F1
#
_cell.length_a   1.000
_cell.length_b   1.000
_cell.length_c   1.000
_cell.angle_alpha   90.00
_cell.angle_beta   90.00
_cell.angle_gamma   90.00
#
_symmetry.space_group_name_H-M   'P 1'
#
loop_
_entity.id
_entity.type
_entity.pdbx_description
1 polymer ?
#
loop_
_entity_poly.entity_id
_entity_poly.type
_entity_poly.pdbx_seq_one_letter_code
_entity_poly.pdbx_strand_id
1 'polypeptide(L)'
;METDLDDWLYSLRHLSKLKKLPRVLNKPVFKRLFNIAEYNNLTDEERMLYDTELQKRWDNQNAMDFKLKQGLEQGRREERAKADQEITKLKARADKAEADKLKAEADKLETARSIKELCVLSNHQIAEKFHLPLEVVEKL
;
A
#
# COMPACT_ATOMS: atom_id res chain seq x y z
N MET A 1 11.05 51.42 -35.14
CA MET A 1 10.61 50.87 -33.84
C MET A 1 9.13 50.64 -33.99
N GLU A 2 8.69 49.38 -34.13
CA GLU A 2 7.26 49.05 -34.03
C GLU A 2 6.87 49.23 -32.56
N THR A 3 5.84 50.04 -32.31
CA THR A 3 5.32 50.28 -30.97
C THR A 3 4.26 49.23 -30.61
N ASP A 4 4.03 48.99 -29.32
CA ASP A 4 2.93 48.11 -28.87
C ASP A 4 1.58 48.52 -29.48
N LEU A 5 1.40 49.82 -29.75
CA LEU A 5 0.22 50.37 -30.42
C LEU A 5 0.09 49.88 -31.87
N ASP A 6 1.19 49.80 -32.62
CA ASP A 6 1.20 49.30 -33.99
C ASP A 6 0.81 47.82 -34.05
N ASP A 7 1.27 47.03 -33.07
CA ASP A 7 0.91 45.61 -32.92
C ASP A 7 -0.58 45.43 -32.65
N TRP A 8 -1.16 46.27 -31.79
CA TRP A 8 -2.60 46.28 -31.52
C TRP A 8 -3.41 46.70 -32.75
N LEU A 9 -3.01 47.77 -33.43
CA LEU A 9 -3.67 48.24 -34.66
C LEU A 9 -3.58 47.19 -35.78
N TYR A 10 -2.43 46.54 -35.93
CA TYR A 10 -2.24 45.46 -36.89
C TYR A 10 -3.16 44.27 -36.58
N SER A 11 -3.20 43.85 -35.32
CA SER A 11 -4.06 42.77 -34.84
C SER A 11 -5.53 43.05 -35.16
N LEU A 12 -6.03 44.24 -34.80
CA LEU A 12 -7.42 44.64 -35.01
C LEU A 12 -7.75 44.78 -36.51
N ARG A 13 -6.84 45.36 -37.31
CA ARG A 13 -7.05 45.56 -38.74
C ARG A 13 -7.13 44.24 -39.52
N HIS A 14 -6.42 43.22 -39.07
CA HIS A 14 -6.29 41.94 -39.78
C HIS A 14 -7.05 40.79 -39.11
N LEU A 15 -7.87 41.10 -38.10
CA LEU A 15 -8.52 40.13 -37.22
C LEU A 15 -9.33 39.07 -37.99
N SER A 16 -10.02 39.46 -39.07
CA SER A 16 -10.84 38.54 -39.89
C SER A 16 -10.04 37.66 -40.85
N LYS A 17 -8.78 37.99 -41.11
CA LYS A 17 -7.90 37.28 -42.08
C LYS A 17 -6.83 36.46 -41.39
N LEU A 18 -6.58 36.71 -40.10
CA LEU A 18 -5.57 36.02 -39.31
C LEU A 18 -6.08 34.63 -38.90
N LYS A 19 -5.62 33.59 -39.61
CA LYS A 19 -5.87 32.19 -39.24
C LYS A 19 -4.86 31.62 -38.25
N LYS A 20 -3.70 32.27 -38.10
CA LYS A 20 -2.60 31.87 -37.21
C LYS A 20 -1.90 33.11 -36.69
N LEU A 21 -1.33 33.01 -35.49
CA LEU A 21 -0.59 34.11 -34.87
C LEU A 21 0.70 34.40 -35.67
N PRO A 22 0.87 35.60 -36.25
CA PRO A 22 2.10 36.01 -36.91
C PRO A 22 3.24 36.15 -35.90
N ARG A 23 4.49 35.91 -36.34
CA ARG A 23 5.68 36.04 -35.48
C ARG A 23 5.82 37.42 -34.82
N VAL A 24 5.34 38.46 -35.48
CA VAL A 24 5.36 39.86 -35.00
C VAL A 24 4.51 40.01 -33.72
N LEU A 25 3.43 39.22 -33.57
CA LEU A 25 2.50 39.26 -32.44
C LEU A 25 2.77 38.18 -31.39
N ASN A 26 4.00 37.66 -31.30
CA ASN A 26 4.37 36.58 -30.38
C ASN A 26 4.55 37.05 -28.91
N LYS A 27 3.68 37.93 -28.42
CA LYS A 27 3.65 38.40 -27.03
C LYS A 27 2.58 37.62 -26.23
N PRO A 28 2.75 37.44 -24.90
CA PRO A 28 1.81 36.65 -24.07
C PRO A 28 0.36 37.15 -24.12
N VAL A 29 0.18 38.46 -24.20
CA VAL A 29 -1.16 39.09 -24.25
C VAL A 29 -1.90 38.71 -25.53
N PHE A 30 -1.23 38.76 -26.69
CA PHE A 30 -1.81 38.38 -27.97
C PHE A 30 -2.08 36.87 -28.06
N LYS A 31 -1.22 36.01 -27.49
CA LYS A 31 -1.51 34.56 -27.41
C LYS A 31 -2.80 34.26 -26.68
N ARG A 32 -3.02 34.92 -25.54
CA ARG A 32 -4.24 34.71 -24.74
C ARG A 32 -5.48 35.18 -25.50
N LEU A 33 -5.40 36.34 -26.16
CA LEU A 33 -6.48 36.86 -27.01
C LEU A 33 -6.81 35.88 -28.14
N PHE A 34 -5.78 35.38 -28.85
CA PHE A 34 -5.95 34.47 -29.97
C PHE A 34 -6.55 33.13 -29.54
N ASN A 35 -6.10 32.56 -28.42
CA ASN A 35 -6.66 31.33 -27.87
C ASN A 35 -8.15 31.47 -27.52
N ILE A 36 -8.55 32.62 -26.94
CA ILE A 36 -9.96 32.90 -26.64
C ILE A 36 -10.76 33.06 -27.92
N ALA A 37 -10.22 33.77 -28.92
CA ALA A 37 -10.88 33.96 -30.21
C ALA A 37 -11.04 32.63 -30.99
N GLU A 38 -9.99 31.79 -31.04
CA GLU A 38 -10.04 30.46 -31.64
C GLU A 38 -11.10 29.60 -30.96
N TYR A 39 -11.15 29.59 -29.62
CA TYR A 39 -12.17 28.85 -28.87
C TYR A 39 -13.60 29.31 -29.19
N ASN A 40 -13.83 30.62 -29.31
CA ASN A 40 -15.14 31.16 -29.68
C ASN A 40 -15.50 30.92 -31.15
N ASN A 41 -14.49 30.80 -32.02
CA ASN A 41 -14.66 30.56 -33.45
C ASN A 41 -14.79 29.06 -33.80
N LEU A 42 -14.71 28.16 -32.81
CA LEU A 42 -14.98 26.74 -33.02
C LEU A 42 -16.42 26.56 -33.51
N THR A 43 -16.60 25.76 -34.56
CA THR A 43 -17.92 25.29 -34.99
C THR A 43 -18.50 24.35 -33.93
N ASP A 44 -19.81 24.13 -33.95
CA ASP A 44 -20.45 23.22 -32.99
C ASP A 44 -19.90 21.79 -33.10
N GLU A 45 -19.49 21.37 -34.30
CA GLU A 45 -18.80 20.08 -34.53
C GLU A 45 -17.42 20.03 -33.87
N GLU A 46 -16.62 21.09 -34.01
CA GLU A 46 -15.29 21.17 -33.40
C GLU A 46 -15.35 21.23 -31.87
N ARG A 47 -16.36 21.92 -31.32
CA ARG A 47 -16.61 21.92 -29.86
C ARG A 47 -16.99 20.53 -29.36
N MET A 48 -17.88 19.84 -30.07
CA MET A 48 -18.28 18.47 -29.70
C MET A 48 -17.11 17.50 -29.75
N LEU A 49 -16.22 17.63 -30.74
CA LEU A 49 -14.99 16.84 -30.81
C LEU A 49 -14.06 17.14 -29.63
N TYR A 50 -13.85 18.42 -29.32
CA TYR A 50 -13.03 18.86 -28.20
C TYR A 50 -13.55 18.30 -26.86
N ASP A 51 -14.85 18.41 -26.60
CA ASP A 51 -15.48 17.88 -25.38
C ASP A 51 -15.35 16.35 -25.30
N THR A 52 -15.51 15.67 -26.43
CA THR A 52 -15.32 14.21 -26.50
C THR A 52 -13.88 13.80 -26.21
N GLU A 53 -12.89 14.53 -26.72
CA GLU A 53 -11.48 14.29 -26.41
C GLU A 53 -11.16 14.56 -24.95
N LEU A 54 -11.72 15.64 -24.39
CA LEU A 54 -11.56 15.98 -22.99
C LEU A 54 -12.15 14.89 -22.08
N GLN A 55 -13.36 14.42 -22.39
CA GLN A 55 -14.00 13.31 -21.70
C GLN A 55 -13.14 12.03 -21.77
N LYS A 56 -12.64 11.66 -22.95
CA LYS A 56 -11.74 10.50 -23.09
C LYS A 56 -10.49 10.61 -22.22
N ARG A 57 -9.90 11.80 -22.12
CA ARG A 57 -8.73 12.03 -21.25
C ARG A 57 -9.08 11.83 -19.78
N TRP A 58 -10.21 12.38 -19.34
CA TRP A 58 -10.68 12.20 -17.96
C TRP A 58 -11.05 10.76 -17.64
N ASP A 59 -11.74 10.07 -18.54
CA ASP A 59 -12.10 8.66 -18.37
C ASP A 59 -10.85 7.78 -18.26
N ASN A 60 -9.85 8.03 -19.12
CA ASN A 60 -8.58 7.33 -19.06
C ASN A 60 -7.83 7.60 -17.75
N GLN A 61 -7.77 8.87 -17.32
CA GLN A 61 -7.12 9.24 -16.06
C GLN A 61 -7.81 8.56 -14.87
N ASN A 62 -9.14 8.64 -14.80
CA ASN A 62 -9.94 8.01 -13.76
C ASN A 62 -9.75 6.49 -13.74
N ALA A 63 -9.70 5.84 -14.90
CA ALA A 63 -9.45 4.40 -15.00
C ALA A 63 -8.06 4.02 -14.49
N MET A 64 -7.03 4.82 -14.79
CA MET A 64 -5.66 4.59 -14.29
C MET A 64 -5.58 4.79 -12.78
N ASP A 65 -6.16 5.87 -12.26
CA ASP A 65 -6.18 6.18 -10.83
C ASP A 65 -6.93 5.11 -10.04
N PHE A 66 -8.04 4.63 -10.58
CA PHE A 66 -8.80 3.53 -9.98
C PHE A 66 -7.97 2.24 -9.92
N LYS A 67 -7.32 1.85 -11.02
CA LYS A 67 -6.44 0.67 -11.07
C LYS A 67 -5.29 0.78 -10.07
N LEU A 68 -4.65 1.95 -9.99
CA LEU A 68 -3.56 2.20 -9.04
C LEU A 68 -4.06 2.06 -7.60
N LYS A 69 -5.19 2.70 -7.28
CA LYS A 69 -5.78 2.63 -5.94
C LYS A 69 -6.17 1.20 -5.55
N GLN A 70 -6.76 0.44 -6.48
CA GLN A 70 -7.08 -0.97 -6.25
C GLN A 70 -5.82 -1.82 -6.04
N GLY A 71 -4.78 -1.62 -6.85
CA GLY A 71 -3.51 -2.34 -6.70
C GLY A 71 -2.85 -2.08 -5.34
N LEU A 72 -2.82 -0.82 -4.89
CA LEU A 72 -2.29 -0.46 -3.57
C LEU A 72 -3.12 -1.02 -2.41
N GLU A 73 -4.44 -1.05 -2.54
CA GLU A 73 -5.30 -1.64 -1.52
C GLU A 73 -5.13 -3.16 -1.46
N GLN A 74 -5.06 -3.82 -2.60
CA GLN A 74 -4.83 -5.25 -2.70
C GLN A 74 -3.48 -5.64 -2.11
N GLY A 75 -2.40 -4.92 -2.46
CA GLY A 75 -1.06 -5.16 -1.89
C GLY A 75 -1.05 -5.03 -0.36
N ARG A 76 -1.68 -3.98 0.18
CA ARG A 76 -1.80 -3.80 1.64
C ARG A 76 -2.64 -4.88 2.32
N ARG A 77 -3.66 -5.43 1.65
CA ARG A 77 -4.44 -6.55 2.17
C ARG A 77 -3.64 -7.84 2.18
N GLU A 78 -2.90 -8.13 1.12
CA GLU A 78 -2.05 -9.30 1.02
C GLU A 78 -0.91 -9.28 2.04
N GLU A 79 -0.27 -8.13 2.26
CA GLU A 79 0.75 -7.98 3.29
C GLU A 79 0.21 -8.22 4.70
N ARG A 80 -0.97 -7.66 5.01
CA ARG A 80 -1.65 -7.91 6.30
C ARG A 80 -2.00 -9.38 6.48
N ALA A 81 -2.56 -10.02 5.45
CA ALA A 81 -2.90 -11.43 5.49
C ALA A 81 -1.65 -12.31 5.70
N LYS A 82 -0.53 -12.00 5.04
CA LYS A 82 0.74 -12.69 5.26
C LYS A 82 1.27 -12.50 6.67
N ALA A 83 1.21 -11.28 7.20
CA ALA A 83 1.62 -11.00 8.59
C ALA A 83 0.77 -11.78 9.60
N ASP A 84 -0.54 -11.81 9.43
CA ASP A 84 -1.47 -12.56 10.29
C ASP A 84 -1.19 -14.08 10.22
N GLN A 85 -0.92 -14.60 9.02
CA GLN A 85 -0.52 -16.00 8.84
C GLN A 85 0.80 -16.32 9.54
N GLU A 86 1.80 -15.44 9.50
CA GLU A 86 3.05 -15.66 10.22
C GLU A 86 2.85 -15.59 11.74
N ILE A 87 2.05 -14.64 12.24
CA ILE A 87 1.73 -14.55 13.68
C ILE A 87 1.03 -15.82 14.16
N THR A 88 0.06 -16.33 13.41
CA THR A 88 -0.66 -17.56 13.77
C THR A 88 0.26 -18.79 13.76
N LYS A 89 1.15 -18.92 12.78
CA LYS A 89 2.16 -19.99 12.78
C LYS A 89 3.12 -19.90 13.96
N LEU A 90 3.56 -18.69 14.32
CA LEU A 90 4.45 -18.48 15.45
C LEU A 90 3.76 -18.85 16.77
N LYS A 91 2.50 -18.44 16.96
CA LYS A 91 1.70 -18.85 18.13
C LYS A 91 1.56 -20.37 18.21
N ALA A 92 1.17 -21.02 17.11
CA ALA A 92 1.04 -22.48 17.09
C ALA A 92 2.36 -23.21 17.41
N ARG A 93 3.51 -22.66 16.97
CA ARG A 93 4.83 -23.20 17.34
C ARG A 93 5.16 -22.99 18.82
N ALA A 94 4.82 -21.83 19.37
CA ALA A 94 5.00 -21.54 20.79
C ALA A 94 4.13 -22.47 21.66
N ASP A 95 2.85 -22.62 21.33
CA ASP A 95 1.92 -23.49 22.04
C ASP A 95 2.37 -24.95 21.99
N LYS A 96 2.88 -25.41 20.83
CA LYS A 96 3.44 -26.76 20.71
C LYS A 96 4.70 -26.94 21.57
N ALA A 97 5.61 -25.95 21.57
CA ALA A 97 6.81 -26.01 22.40
C ALA A 97 6.48 -26.01 23.90
N GLU A 98 5.44 -25.29 24.31
CA GLU A 98 4.94 -25.30 25.68
C GLU A 98 4.32 -26.66 26.04
N ALA A 99 3.49 -27.22 25.16
CA ALA A 99 2.92 -28.56 25.34
C ALA A 99 4.01 -29.66 25.43
N ASP A 100 5.05 -29.58 24.60
CA ASP A 100 6.17 -30.52 24.61
C ASP A 100 6.99 -30.40 25.92
N LYS A 101 7.17 -29.18 26.45
CA LYS A 101 7.81 -28.97 27.77
C LYS A 101 6.98 -29.55 28.91
N LEU A 102 5.67 -29.30 28.91
CA LEU A 102 4.75 -29.82 29.92
C LEU A 102 4.71 -31.36 29.91
N LYS A 103 4.72 -31.98 28.73
CA LYS A 103 4.82 -33.45 28.61
C LYS A 103 6.14 -33.97 29.16
N ALA A 104 7.27 -33.34 28.80
CA ALA A 104 8.58 -33.74 29.30
C ALA A 104 8.68 -33.59 30.84
N GLU A 105 8.01 -32.61 31.43
CA GLU A 105 7.94 -32.44 32.88
C GLU A 105 7.03 -33.50 33.54
N ALA A 106 5.88 -33.81 32.93
CA ALA A 106 5.00 -34.88 33.38
C ALA A 106 5.68 -36.26 33.33
N ASP A 107 6.37 -36.59 32.23
CA ASP A 107 7.09 -37.86 32.05
C ASP A 107 8.20 -38.01 33.11
N LYS A 108 8.91 -36.91 33.45
CA LYS A 108 9.90 -36.89 34.54
C LYS A 108 9.27 -37.19 35.90
N LEU A 109 8.08 -36.63 36.18
CA LEU A 109 7.36 -36.86 37.43
C LEU A 109 6.84 -38.30 37.53
N GLU A 110 6.26 -38.85 36.46
CA GLU A 110 5.81 -40.25 36.43
C GLU A 110 6.97 -41.23 36.60
N THR A 111 8.10 -40.95 35.95
CA THR A 111 9.32 -41.76 36.10
C THR A 111 9.85 -41.70 37.54
N ALA A 112 9.89 -40.51 38.15
CA ALA A 112 10.32 -40.34 39.54
C ALA A 112 9.38 -41.06 40.53
N ARG A 113 8.06 -40.99 40.31
CA ARG A 113 7.05 -41.70 41.10
C ARG A 113 7.23 -43.22 41.01
N SER A 114 7.43 -43.74 39.80
CA SER A 114 7.66 -45.18 39.58
C SER A 114 8.92 -45.68 40.31
N ILE A 115 9.99 -44.89 40.33
CA ILE A 115 11.23 -45.22 41.04
C ILE A 115 11.05 -45.17 42.57
N LYS A 116 10.23 -44.24 43.07
CA LYS A 116 9.86 -44.16 44.49
C LYS A 116 9.06 -45.40 44.93
N GLU A 117 8.08 -45.82 44.14
CA GLU A 117 7.27 -47.02 44.40
C GLU A 117 8.09 -48.31 44.40
N LEU A 118 9.15 -48.38 43.59
CA LEU A 118 10.08 -49.52 43.55
C LEU A 118 11.07 -49.55 44.73
N CYS A 119 11.13 -48.51 45.58
CA CYS A 119 12.01 -48.40 46.75
C CYS A 119 13.52 -48.62 46.47
N VAL A 120 13.98 -48.39 45.25
CA VAL A 120 15.37 -48.70 44.83
C VAL A 120 16.36 -47.58 45.21
N LEU A 121 15.90 -46.32 45.31
CA LEU A 121 16.73 -45.14 45.55
C LEU A 121 16.18 -44.31 46.71
N SER A 122 17.07 -43.64 47.44
CA SER A 122 16.67 -42.69 48.50
C SER A 122 16.07 -41.41 47.91
N ASN A 123 15.16 -40.75 48.64
CA ASN A 123 14.49 -39.51 48.19
C ASN A 123 15.48 -38.43 47.72
N HIS A 124 16.64 -38.33 48.38
CA HIS A 124 17.71 -37.41 48.00
C HIS A 124 18.33 -37.75 46.62
N GLN A 125 18.55 -39.04 46.34
CA GLN A 125 19.11 -39.48 45.06
C GLN A 125 18.13 -39.31 43.90
N ILE A 126 16.83 -39.44 44.15
CA ILE A 126 15.77 -39.19 43.15
C ILE A 126 15.67 -37.68 42.85
N ALA A 127 15.71 -36.83 43.89
CA ALA A 127 15.70 -35.38 43.74
C ALA A 127 16.91 -34.88 42.93
N GLU A 128 18.10 -35.38 43.24
CA GLU A 128 19.34 -35.03 42.54
C GLU A 128 19.32 -35.47 41.06
N LYS A 129 18.88 -36.70 40.79
CA LYS A 129 18.92 -37.29 39.44
C LYS A 129 17.89 -36.69 38.47
N PHE A 130 16.73 -36.26 38.98
CA PHE A 130 15.66 -35.67 38.17
C PHE A 130 15.60 -34.14 38.28
N HIS A 131 16.51 -33.52 39.04
CA HIS A 131 16.52 -32.09 39.35
C HIS A 131 15.19 -31.61 39.91
N LEU A 132 14.54 -32.44 40.73
CA LEU A 132 13.27 -32.13 41.39
C LEU A 132 13.54 -31.61 42.81
N PRO A 133 12.75 -30.65 43.33
CA PRO A 133 12.85 -30.24 44.72
C PRO A 133 12.56 -31.41 45.67
N LEU A 134 13.32 -31.52 46.76
CA LEU A 134 13.15 -32.58 47.78
C LEU A 134 11.71 -32.63 48.32
N GLU A 135 11.08 -31.47 48.55
CA GLU A 135 9.69 -31.37 49.00
C GLU A 135 8.66 -32.00 48.03
N VAL A 136 8.96 -31.97 46.73
CA VAL A 136 8.08 -32.55 45.70
C VAL A 136 8.24 -34.07 45.71
N VAL A 137 9.48 -34.57 45.80
CA VAL A 137 9.77 -36.00 45.84
C VAL A 137 9.21 -36.67 47.11
N GLU A 138 9.23 -35.98 48.25
CA GLU A 138 8.65 -36.48 49.49
C GLU A 138 7.12 -36.62 49.44
N LYS A 139 6.44 -35.73 48.70
CA LYS A 139 4.97 -35.71 48.53
C LYS A 139 4.43 -36.60 47.40
N LEU A 140 5.27 -37.03 46.46
CA LEU A 140 4.92 -37.98 45.37
C LEU A 140 4.51 -39.36 45.91
#